data_AF-A0A8T6NSP3-F1
#
_entry.id   AF-A0A8T6NSP3-F1
#
_cell.length_a   1.000
_cell.length_b   1.000
_cell.length_c   1.000
_cell.angle_alpha   90.00
_cell.angle_beta   90.00
_cell.angle_gamma   90.00
#
_symmetry.space_group_name_H-M   'P 1'
#
loop_
_entity.id
_entity.type
_entity.pdbx_description
1 polymer ?
#
loop_
_entity_poly.entity_id
_entity_poly.type
_entity_poly.pdbx_seq_one_letter_code
_entity_poly.pdbx_strand_id
1 'polypeptide(L)' 'MDRSEVAEKLKTYIKTELLNNPDYALGDDEPLISGGLLNSFALAQIGVFVEEEFDVYIPDDELSV' A
#
# COMPACT_ATOMS: atom_id res chain seq x y z
N MET A 1 14.88 9.29 -2.53
CA MET A 1 14.21 7.98 -2.45
C MET A 1 13.91 7.53 -3.85
N ASP A 2 14.44 6.38 -4.22
CA ASP A 2 14.14 5.75 -5.51
C ASP A 2 12.79 5.05 -5.46
N ARG A 3 12.08 4.97 -6.60
CA ARG A 3 10.76 4.33 -6.69
C ARG A 3 10.74 2.90 -6.14
N SER A 4 11.84 2.17 -6.31
CA SER A 4 12.01 0.83 -5.76
C SER A 4 12.06 0.80 -4.23
N GLU A 5 12.66 1.79 -3.58
CA GLU A 5 12.69 1.87 -2.12
C GLU A 5 11.30 2.15 -1.54
N VAL A 6 10.55 3.03 -2.20
CA VAL A 6 9.14 3.33 -1.84
C VAL A 6 8.30 2.06 -1.96
N ALA A 7 8.42 1.34 -3.09
CA ALA A 7 7.69 0.10 -3.33
C ALA A 7 8.01 -0.99 -2.28
N GLU A 8 9.28 -1.16 -1.91
CA GLU A 8 9.68 -2.15 -0.91
C GLU A 8 9.15 -1.82 0.50
N LYS A 9 9.18 -0.54 0.90
CA LYS A 9 8.57 -0.08 2.16
C LYS A 9 7.07 -0.31 2.16
N LEU A 10 6.38 0.05 1.08
CA LEU A 10 4.94 -0.14 0.93
C LEU A 10 4.56 -1.62 0.98
N LYS A 11 5.28 -2.47 0.23
CA LYS A 11 5.10 -3.93 0.25
C LYS A 11 5.29 -4.49 1.65
N THR A 12 6.30 -4.02 2.38
CA THR A 12 6.55 -4.46 3.76
C THR A 12 5.36 -4.10 4.66
N TYR A 13 4.91 -2.84 4.63
CA TYR A 13 3.73 -2.38 5.37
C TYR A 13 2.48 -3.19 5.03
N ILE A 14 2.22 -3.41 3.74
CA ILE A 14 1.09 -4.21 3.28
C ILE A 14 1.17 -5.64 3.81
N LYS A 15 2.36 -6.27 3.78
CA LYS A 15 2.56 -7.65 4.23
C LYS A 15 2.41 -7.79 5.75
N THR A 16 2.91 -6.86 6.53
CA THR A 16 2.88 -6.92 8.00
C THR A 16 1.58 -6.40 8.58
N GLU A 17 1.15 -5.19 8.19
CA GLU A 17 0.01 -4.50 8.80
C GLU A 17 -1.33 -4.90 8.17
N LEU A 18 -1.38 -5.12 6.86
CA LEU A 18 -2.63 -5.43 6.17
C LEU A 18 -2.87 -6.94 6.04
N LEU A 19 -1.89 -7.68 5.53
CA LEU A 19 -1.99 -9.13 5.29
C LEU A 19 -1.65 -9.97 6.52
N ASN A 20 -1.00 -9.36 7.52
CA ASN A 20 -0.48 -10.04 8.71
C ASN A 20 0.33 -11.31 8.36
N ASN A 21 1.00 -11.29 7.21
CA ASN A 21 1.76 -12.37 6.62
C ASN A 21 3.04 -11.79 5.98
N PRO A 22 4.12 -11.61 6.75
CA PRO A 22 5.37 -11.03 6.27
C PRO A 22 6.03 -11.86 5.16
N ASP A 23 5.82 -13.18 5.16
CA ASP A 23 6.34 -14.12 4.16
C ASP A 23 5.51 -14.17 2.86
N TYR A 24 4.43 -13.39 2.77
CA TYR A 24 3.61 -13.37 1.56
C TYR A 24 4.39 -12.77 0.39
N ALA A 25 4.50 -13.50 -0.72
CA ALA A 25 5.18 -13.04 -1.92
C ALA A 25 4.26 -12.12 -2.74
N LEU A 26 4.12 -10.86 -2.30
CA LEU A 26 3.33 -9.85 -3.00
C LEU A 26 3.96 -9.52 -4.37
N GLY A 27 3.24 -9.77 -5.46
CA GLY A 27 3.66 -9.37 -6.80
C GLY A 27 3.56 -7.86 -7.02
N ASP A 28 4.36 -7.31 -7.94
CA ASP A 28 4.29 -5.88 -8.31
C ASP A 28 2.96 -5.48 -8.96
N ASP A 29 2.33 -6.39 -9.70
CA ASP A 29 1.07 -6.19 -10.43
C ASP A 29 -0.08 -7.04 -9.87
N GLU A 30 0.04 -7.49 -8.62
CA GLU A 30 -0.96 -8.37 -8.02
C GLU A 30 -2.22 -7.58 -7.63
N PRO A 31 -3.42 -8.02 -8.06
CA PRO A 31 -4.66 -7.31 -7.75
C PRO A 31 -5.04 -7.52 -6.29
N LEU A 32 -4.61 -6.63 -5.41
CA LEU A 32 -4.80 -6.75 -3.96
C LEU A 32 -6.28 -6.60 -3.55
N ILE A 33 -6.98 -5.60 -4.10
CA ILE A 33 -8.38 -5.33 -3.75
C ILE A 33 -9.31 -6.30 -4.48
N SER A 34 -9.12 -6.43 -5.80
CA SER A 34 -9.95 -7.31 -6.62
C SER A 34 -9.71 -8.80 -6.30
N GLY A 35 -8.53 -9.15 -5.78
CA GLY A 35 -8.21 -10.49 -5.29
C GLY A 35 -8.75 -10.79 -3.89
N GLY A 36 -9.38 -9.82 -3.21
CA GLY A 36 -9.93 -9.98 -1.86
C GLY A 36 -8.87 -10.02 -0.74
N LEU A 37 -7.62 -9.69 -1.06
CA LEU A 37 -6.51 -9.60 -0.11
C LEU A 37 -6.57 -8.30 0.71
N LEU A 38 -6.97 -7.21 0.05
CA LEU A 38 -7.16 -5.89 0.64
C LEU A 38 -8.60 -5.41 0.43
N ASN A 39 -9.02 -4.46 1.27
CA ASN A 39 -10.34 -3.85 1.21
C ASN A 39 -10.23 -2.34 0.97
N SER A 40 -11.32 -1.65 0.67
CA SER A 40 -11.32 -0.19 0.45
C SER A 40 -10.73 0.60 1.64
N PHE A 41 -10.84 0.06 2.86
CA PHE A 41 -10.23 0.64 4.06
C PHE A 41 -8.69 0.59 4.05
N ALA A 42 -8.12 -0.47 3.47
CA ALA A 42 -6.69 -0.65 3.37
C ALA A 42 -6.03 0.42 2.47
N LEU A 43 -6.75 0.90 1.44
CA LEU A 43 -6.28 2.02 0.63
C LEU A 43 -6.12 3.30 1.45
N ALA A 44 -7.08 3.62 2.31
CA ALA A 44 -6.99 4.78 3.18
C ALA A 44 -5.81 4.65 4.17
N GLN A 45 -5.57 3.46 4.72
CA GLN A 45 -4.43 3.20 5.60
C GLN A 45 -3.09 3.35 4.88
N ILE A 46 -2.99 2.83 3.65
CA ILE A 46 -1.79 3.01 2.81
C ILE A 46 -1.58 4.50 2.51
N GLY A 47 -2.65 5.24 2.21
CA GLY A 47 -2.60 6.69 2.00
C GLY A 47 -1.96 7.39 3.19
N VAL A 48 -2.54 7.25 4.38
CA VAL A 48 -2.01 7.85 5.63
C VAL A 48 -0.57 7.43 5.89
N PHE A 49 -0.23 6.14 5.73
CA PHE A 49 1.13 5.65 5.90
C PHE A 49 2.12 6.34 4.95
N VAL A 50 1.74 6.51 3.68
CA VAL A 50 2.60 7.20 2.71
C VAL A 50 2.77 8.66 3.06
N GLU A 51 1.70 9.32 3.51
CA GLU A 51 1.76 10.72 3.90
C GLU A 51 2.67 10.94 5.13
N GLU A 52 2.58 10.07 6.13
CA GLU A 52 3.39 10.15 7.35
C GLU A 52 4.85 9.70 7.14
N GLU A 53 5.08 8.62 6.39
CA GLU A 53 6.41 8.00 6.23
C GLU A 53 7.27 8.72 5.16
N PHE A 54 6.62 9.31 4.15
CA PHE A 54 7.33 9.98 3.05
C PHE A 54 7.15 11.50 3.06
N ASP A 55 6.36 12.07 3.99
CA ASP A 55 6.02 13.50 4.06
C ASP A 55 5.43 14.01 2.73
N VAL A 56 4.65 13.15 2.06
CA VAL A 56 4.02 13.43 0.76
C VAL A 56 2.53 13.66 0.99
N TYR A 57 1.89 14.52 0.21
CA TYR A 57 0.44 14.69 0.24
C TYR A 57 -0.19 13.95 -0.94
N ILE A 58 -1.10 13.02 -0.68
CA ILE A 58 -1.84 12.31 -1.74
C ILE A 58 -3.22 13.00 -1.88
N PRO A 59 -3.46 13.76 -2.95
CA PRO A 59 -4.77 14.40 -3.14
C PRO A 59 -5.87 13.35 -3.37
N ASP A 60 -6.98 13.50 -2.63
CA ASP A 60 -8.19 12.63 -2.66
C ASP A 60 -8.78 12.39 -4.07
N ASP A 61 -8.46 13.24 -5.04
CA ASP A 61 -8.96 13.19 -6.43
C ASP A 61 -8.49 11.91 -7.18
N GLU A 62 -7.42 11.25 -6.74
CA GLU A 62 -6.96 9.96 -7.30
C GLU A 62 -7.58 8.72 -6.62
N LEU A 63 -8.28 8.88 -5.50
CA LEU A 63 -8.91 7.78 -4.75
C LEU A 63 -10.36 7.51 -5.20
N SER A 64 -10.92 8.32 -6.09
CA SER A 64 -12.27 8.12 -6.63
C SER A 64 -12.44 8.61 -8.07
N VAL A 65 -12.46 7.66 -9.03
CA VAL A 65 -13.21 7.80 -10.29
C VAL A 65 -13.82 6.48 -10.73
#